data_AF-X0Z7Z3-F1
#
_entry.id   AF-X0Z7Z3-F1
#
_cell.length_a   1.000
_cell.length_b   1.000
_cell.length_c   1.000
_cell.angle_alpha   90.00
_cell.angle_beta   90.00
_cell.angle_gamma   90.00
#
_symmetry.space_group_name_H-M   'P 1'
#
loop_
_entity.id
_entity.type
_entity.pdbx_description
1 polymer ?
#
loop_
_entity_poly.entity_id
_entity_poly.type
_entity_poly.pdbx_seq_one_letter_code
_entity_poly.pdbx_strand_id
1 'polypeptide(L)'
;MLLEKNQEEIKKQARGLKIWAIYLTILVIIGGAILTGLFLDRILKGTPGGGLEVNTKKVEAVKSFLGTELIELNEIIRRQLDISTDQGALINSVIEGSPADKAGAQRGDVIMRFDRQRVRDVSHMQELIADTSPGDRVKVVVERDNTNRVFYVKLEEIPAPTSPVALTQAQPQGQTSTQPGWGMSVAPIDPDMGQKYGLEQGQKGI
;
A
#
# COMPACT_ATOMS: atom_id res chain seq x y z
N MET A 1 -68.62 -17.18 43.78
CA MET A 1 -68.45 -16.96 42.32
C MET A 1 -67.33 -15.97 41.93
N LEU A 2 -66.87 -15.03 42.78
CA LEU A 2 -65.82 -14.06 42.40
C LEU A 2 -64.37 -14.56 42.56
N LEU A 3 -64.13 -15.61 43.36
CA LEU A 3 -62.78 -16.14 43.57
C LEU A 3 -62.33 -17.12 42.47
N GLU A 4 -63.23 -17.93 41.90
CA GLU A 4 -62.89 -18.85 40.80
C GLU A 4 -62.56 -18.12 39.49
N LYS A 5 -63.24 -17.02 39.19
CA LYS A 5 -62.99 -16.23 37.98
C LYS A 5 -61.60 -15.57 38.01
N ASN A 6 -61.12 -15.19 39.20
CA ASN A 6 -59.79 -14.62 39.40
C ASN A 6 -58.69 -15.69 39.24
N GLN A 7 -58.94 -16.93 39.65
CA GLN A 7 -57.98 -18.03 39.52
C GLN A 7 -57.75 -18.40 38.04
N GLU A 8 -58.78 -18.36 37.20
CA GLU A 8 -58.65 -18.60 35.76
C GLU A 8 -57.91 -17.47 35.04
N GLU A 9 -58.14 -16.21 35.42
CA GLU A 9 -57.37 -15.05 34.91
C GLU A 9 -55.90 -15.13 35.32
N ILE A 10 -55.60 -15.52 36.57
CA ILE A 10 -54.22 -15.74 37.04
C ILE A 10 -53.53 -16.87 36.27
N LYS A 11 -54.24 -17.97 35.95
CA LYS A 11 -53.66 -19.06 35.14
C LYS A 11 -53.44 -18.64 33.68
N LYS A 12 -54.31 -17.80 33.11
CA LYS A 12 -54.15 -17.27 31.75
C LYS A 12 -53.00 -16.27 31.67
N GLN A 13 -52.85 -15.38 32.66
CA GLN A 13 -51.69 -14.52 32.79
C GLN A 13 -50.40 -15.31 33.05
N ALA A 14 -50.44 -16.36 33.88
CA ALA A 14 -49.29 -17.22 34.13
C ALA A 14 -48.83 -18.00 32.89
N ARG A 15 -49.75 -18.37 31.98
CA ARG A 15 -49.38 -18.96 30.68
C ARG A 15 -48.73 -17.93 29.75
N GLY A 16 -49.20 -16.69 29.73
CA GLY A 16 -48.56 -15.58 29.00
C GLY A 16 -47.16 -15.27 29.52
N LEU A 17 -46.99 -15.26 30.85
CA LEU A 17 -45.71 -15.01 31.52
C LEU A 17 -44.68 -16.14 31.28
N LYS A 18 -45.14 -17.41 31.20
CA LYS A 18 -44.28 -18.56 30.87
C LYS A 18 -43.76 -18.53 29.44
N ILE A 19 -44.56 -18.05 28.48
CA ILE A 19 -44.13 -17.87 27.09
C ILE A 19 -43.12 -16.71 26.99
N TRP A 20 -43.36 -15.60 27.72
CA TRP A 20 -42.39 -14.50 27.84
C TRP A 20 -41.07 -14.95 28.47
N ALA A 21 -41.09 -15.85 29.46
CA ALA A 21 -39.89 -16.41 30.08
C ALA A 21 -39.08 -17.28 29.11
N ILE A 22 -39.74 -18.04 28.22
CA ILE A 22 -39.08 -18.83 27.16
C ILE A 22 -38.42 -17.91 26.12
N TYR A 23 -39.11 -16.85 25.68
CA TYR A 23 -38.51 -15.83 24.82
C TYR A 23 -37.34 -15.11 25.50
N LEU A 24 -37.43 -14.82 26.80
CA LEU A 24 -36.34 -14.22 27.58
C LEU A 24 -35.14 -15.17 27.69
N THR A 25 -35.35 -16.48 27.87
CA THR A 25 -34.24 -17.46 27.88
C THR A 25 -33.63 -17.63 26.50
N ILE A 26 -34.43 -17.70 25.44
CA ILE A 26 -33.95 -17.75 24.05
C ILE A 26 -33.19 -16.46 23.69
N LEU A 27 -33.64 -15.30 24.16
CA LEU A 27 -32.96 -14.01 23.95
C LEU A 27 -31.65 -13.90 24.75
N VAL A 28 -31.55 -14.53 25.93
CA VAL A 28 -30.28 -14.64 26.69
C VAL A 28 -29.33 -15.67 26.06
N ILE A 29 -29.82 -16.74 25.43
CA ILE A 29 -28.97 -17.72 24.73
C ILE A 29 -28.46 -17.16 23.39
N ILE A 30 -29.30 -16.45 22.64
CA ILE A 30 -28.93 -15.83 21.36
C ILE A 30 -28.17 -14.51 21.58
N GLY A 31 -28.56 -13.70 22.58
CA GLY A 31 -27.88 -12.45 22.94
C GLY A 31 -26.61 -12.65 23.78
N GLY A 32 -26.56 -13.70 24.58
CA GLY A 32 -25.39 -14.09 25.39
C GLY A 32 -24.27 -14.76 24.60
N ALA A 33 -24.47 -15.04 23.30
CA ALA A 33 -23.40 -15.43 22.37
C ALA A 33 -22.87 -14.24 21.54
N ILE A 34 -23.49 -13.05 21.63
CA ILE A 34 -23.08 -11.87 20.85
C ILE A 34 -22.56 -10.74 21.76
N LEU A 35 -22.88 -10.72 23.07
CA LEU A 35 -22.45 -9.66 24.00
C LEU A 35 -21.38 -10.03 25.04
N THR A 36 -20.95 -11.29 25.15
CA THR A 36 -19.81 -11.70 26.02
C THR A 36 -18.53 -12.01 25.25
N GLY A 37 -18.54 -11.92 23.92
CA GLY A 37 -17.34 -12.03 23.07
C GLY A 37 -16.68 -10.70 22.72
N LEU A 38 -17.37 -9.57 22.90
CA LEU A 38 -16.91 -8.24 22.47
C LEU A 38 -16.80 -7.20 23.59
N PHE A 39 -17.11 -7.56 24.84
CA PHE A 39 -17.16 -6.59 25.95
C PHE A 39 -16.33 -6.94 27.19
N LEU A 40 -15.61 -8.07 27.22
CA LEU A 40 -14.66 -8.38 28.32
C LEU A 40 -13.16 -8.23 27.98
N ASP A 41 -12.76 -8.04 26.71
CA ASP A 41 -11.33 -7.81 26.39
C ASP A 41 -10.85 -6.40 26.77
N ARG A 42 -11.77 -5.46 27.05
CA ARG A 42 -11.46 -4.04 27.26
C ARG A 42 -11.21 -3.62 28.71
N ILE A 43 -11.40 -4.51 29.70
CA ILE A 43 -11.23 -4.19 31.14
C ILE A 43 -9.91 -4.73 31.73
N LEU A 44 -9.18 -5.60 31.02
CA LEU A 44 -7.88 -6.14 31.50
C LEU A 44 -6.64 -5.57 30.80
N LYS A 45 -6.78 -4.69 29.81
CA LYS A 45 -5.63 -4.12 29.10
C LYS A 45 -5.61 -2.60 29.14
N GLY A 46 -4.93 -2.09 30.16
CA GLY A 46 -4.14 -0.86 30.04
C GLY A 46 -4.47 0.26 31.02
N THR A 47 -3.67 0.37 32.09
CA THR A 47 -3.14 1.69 32.48
C THR A 47 -1.61 1.63 32.29
N PRO A 48 -1.03 2.63 31.60
CA PRO A 48 0.39 2.66 31.25
C PRO A 48 1.23 3.05 32.47
N GLY A 49 2.31 2.32 32.71
CA GLY A 49 3.19 2.60 33.85
C GLY A 49 4.22 1.51 34.04
N GLY A 50 5.04 1.28 33.03
CA GLY A 50 6.13 0.31 33.09
C GLY A 50 7.11 0.61 31.99
N GLY A 51 8.17 1.34 32.34
CA GLY A 51 9.34 1.45 31.50
C GLY A 51 9.87 0.06 31.22
N LEU A 52 9.74 -0.36 29.98
CA LEU A 52 10.50 -1.47 29.42
C LEU A 52 11.41 -0.81 28.39
N GLU A 53 12.68 -0.71 28.76
CA GLU A 53 13.75 -0.45 27.82
C GLU A 53 13.71 -1.58 26.79
N VAL A 54 13.01 -1.33 25.70
CA VAL A 54 12.91 -2.28 24.60
C VAL A 54 14.28 -2.27 23.95
N ASN A 55 15.07 -3.30 24.25
CA ASN A 55 16.25 -3.63 23.47
C ASN A 55 15.76 -4.08 22.08
N THR A 56 15.42 -3.09 21.27
CA THR A 56 14.84 -3.26 19.96
C THR A 56 16.02 -3.69 19.09
N LYS A 57 16.26 -5.00 19.05
CA LYS A 57 16.92 -5.60 17.91
C LYS A 57 16.10 -5.15 16.71
N LYS A 58 16.59 -4.14 15.99
CA LYS A 58 15.97 -3.49 14.83
C LYS A 58 15.38 -4.56 13.93
N VAL A 59 14.09 -4.86 14.10
CA VAL A 59 13.36 -5.69 13.14
C VAL A 59 13.12 -4.73 12.00
N GLU A 60 13.96 -4.83 10.97
CA GLU A 60 13.79 -4.01 9.77
C GLU A 60 12.39 -4.31 9.25
N ALA A 61 11.48 -3.34 9.40
CA ALA A 61 10.12 -3.48 8.90
C ALA A 61 10.23 -3.71 7.39
N VAL A 62 9.85 -4.91 6.95
CA VAL A 62 9.81 -5.25 5.54
C VAL A 62 8.75 -4.39 4.89
N LYS A 63 9.17 -3.29 4.27
CA LYS A 63 8.26 -2.32 3.68
C LYS A 63 7.81 -2.81 2.31
N SER A 64 6.50 -2.84 2.10
CA SER A 64 5.91 -3.18 0.80
C SER A 64 6.18 -2.09 -0.24
N PHE A 65 6.39 -2.52 -1.47
CA PHE A 65 6.75 -1.70 -2.61
C PHE A 65 5.66 -1.76 -3.69
N LEU A 66 5.19 -0.59 -4.09
CA LEU A 66 4.25 -0.43 -5.21
C LEU A 66 4.96 0.03 -6.49
N GLY A 67 6.01 0.86 -6.35
CA GLY A 67 6.79 1.41 -7.46
C GLY A 67 6.15 2.58 -8.19
N THR A 68 5.50 3.48 -7.45
CA THR A 68 4.87 4.69 -7.99
C THR A 68 5.40 5.94 -7.28
N GLU A 69 5.60 7.01 -8.03
CA GLU A 69 5.77 8.33 -7.47
C GLU A 69 4.41 8.99 -7.33
N LEU A 70 4.04 9.32 -6.09
CA LEU A 70 2.74 9.89 -5.76
C LEU A 70 2.89 11.38 -5.44
N ILE A 71 1.96 12.18 -5.96
CA ILE A 71 1.83 13.59 -5.61
C ILE A 71 0.42 13.89 -5.11
N GLU A 72 0.31 14.96 -4.33
CA GLU A 72 -0.98 15.41 -3.81
C GLU A 72 -1.90 15.89 -4.93
N LEU A 73 -3.17 15.56 -4.78
CA LEU A 73 -4.21 16.00 -5.70
C LEU A 73 -4.69 17.40 -5.29
N ASN A 74 -4.27 18.41 -6.05
CA ASN A 74 -4.76 19.78 -5.86
C ASN A 74 -5.86 20.14 -6.86
N GLU A 75 -6.56 21.25 -6.60
CA GLU A 75 -7.68 21.70 -7.42
C GLU A 75 -7.30 22.02 -8.87
N ILE A 76 -6.11 22.57 -9.11
CA ILE A 76 -5.64 22.93 -10.45
C ILE A 76 -5.46 21.66 -11.30
N ILE A 77 -4.77 20.67 -10.74
CA ILE A 77 -4.52 19.37 -11.37
C ILE A 77 -5.83 18.64 -11.67
N ARG A 78 -6.77 18.64 -10.72
CA ARG A 78 -8.09 17.99 -10.91
C ARG A 78 -8.84 18.55 -12.11
N ARG A 79 -8.88 19.88 -12.24
CA ARG A 79 -9.54 20.55 -13.36
C ARG A 79 -8.83 20.30 -14.69
N GLN A 80 -7.51 20.15 -14.68
CA GLN A 80 -6.73 19.87 -15.88
C GLN A 80 -6.88 18.43 -16.38
N LEU A 81 -7.12 17.49 -15.47
CA LEU A 81 -7.24 16.05 -15.77
C LEU A 81 -8.70 15.56 -15.75
N ASP A 82 -9.68 16.48 -15.65
CA ASP A 82 -11.12 16.18 -15.56
C ASP A 82 -11.49 15.16 -14.46
N ILE A 83 -10.84 15.30 -13.30
CA ILE A 83 -10.99 14.37 -12.17
C ILE A 83 -12.10 14.86 -11.24
N SER A 84 -13.06 13.96 -11.00
CA SER A 84 -14.26 14.24 -10.22
C SER A 84 -14.03 14.13 -8.71
N THR A 85 -13.13 13.26 -8.26
CA THR A 85 -12.81 13.10 -6.83
C THR A 85 -12.00 14.27 -6.28
N ASP A 86 -12.29 14.70 -5.06
CA ASP A 86 -11.51 15.69 -4.30
C ASP A 86 -10.40 15.06 -3.45
N GLN A 87 -10.45 13.74 -3.25
CA GLN A 87 -9.51 12.97 -2.43
C GLN A 87 -8.84 11.87 -3.24
N GLY A 88 -7.60 11.54 -2.85
CA GLY A 88 -6.81 10.48 -3.45
C GLY A 88 -5.33 10.82 -3.56
N ALA A 89 -4.59 9.93 -4.21
CA ALA A 89 -3.18 10.13 -4.53
C ALA A 89 -2.98 10.07 -6.05
N LEU A 90 -2.40 11.12 -6.65
CA LEU A 90 -2.12 11.17 -8.08
C LEU A 90 -0.80 10.45 -8.38
N ILE A 91 -0.81 9.55 -9.37
CA ILE A 91 0.39 8.91 -9.89
C ILE A 91 1.09 9.88 -10.86
N ASN A 92 2.23 10.42 -10.43
CA ASN A 92 3.09 11.26 -11.27
C ASN A 92 3.94 10.43 -12.22
N SER A 93 4.48 9.32 -11.73
CA SER A 93 5.29 8.40 -12.52
C SER A 93 5.17 6.97 -11.99
N VAL A 94 5.41 6.00 -12.87
CA VAL A 94 5.43 4.56 -12.55
C VAL A 94 6.81 4.04 -12.92
N ILE A 95 7.43 3.29 -12.00
CA ILE A 95 8.73 2.67 -12.22
C ILE A 95 8.53 1.45 -13.13
N GLU A 96 9.27 1.37 -14.23
CA GLU A 96 9.19 0.26 -15.17
C GLU A 96 9.51 -1.09 -14.49
N GLY A 97 8.73 -2.12 -14.77
CA GLY A 97 8.90 -3.45 -14.16
C GLY A 97 8.46 -3.51 -12.69
N SER A 98 7.89 -2.45 -12.13
CA SER A 98 7.33 -2.45 -10.78
C SER A 98 5.99 -3.20 -10.69
N PRO A 99 5.53 -3.54 -9.47
CA PRO A 99 4.18 -4.06 -9.26
C PRO A 99 3.06 -3.22 -9.88
N ALA A 100 3.16 -1.89 -9.78
CA ALA A 100 2.17 -0.98 -10.36
C ALA A 100 2.18 -1.01 -11.89
N ASP A 101 3.35 -1.05 -12.51
CA ASP A 101 3.50 -1.17 -13.97
C ASP A 101 2.90 -2.48 -14.49
N LYS A 102 3.26 -3.61 -13.86
CA LYS A 102 2.69 -4.94 -14.16
C LYS A 102 1.16 -4.99 -14.01
N ALA A 103 0.60 -4.18 -13.13
CA ALA A 103 -0.84 -4.09 -12.90
C ALA A 103 -1.56 -3.12 -13.86
N GLY A 104 -0.83 -2.39 -14.71
CA GLY A 104 -1.38 -1.44 -15.68
C GLY A 104 -1.68 -0.04 -15.12
N ALA A 105 -1.08 0.31 -13.98
CA ALA A 105 -1.11 1.67 -13.46
C ALA A 105 -0.37 2.60 -14.44
N GLN A 106 -0.87 3.82 -14.60
CA GLN A 106 -0.28 4.80 -15.51
C GLN A 106 -0.17 6.16 -14.85
N ARG A 107 0.73 6.98 -15.40
CA ARG A 107 0.78 8.40 -15.07
C ARG A 107 -0.58 9.04 -15.35
N GLY A 108 -1.03 9.88 -14.42
CA GLY A 108 -2.34 10.55 -14.50
C GLY A 108 -3.46 9.81 -13.77
N ASP A 109 -3.22 8.58 -13.30
CA ASP A 109 -4.18 7.87 -12.46
C ASP A 109 -4.31 8.54 -11.09
N VAL A 110 -5.55 8.74 -10.64
CA VAL A 110 -5.80 9.09 -9.24
C VAL A 110 -6.30 7.88 -8.49
N ILE A 111 -5.54 7.45 -7.50
CA ILE A 111 -5.89 6.33 -6.62
C ILE A 111 -6.94 6.81 -5.62
N MET A 112 -8.15 6.26 -5.74
CA MET A 112 -9.29 6.56 -4.88
C MET A 112 -9.47 5.54 -3.76
N ARG A 113 -9.16 4.27 -4.04
CA ARG A 113 -9.25 3.19 -3.07
C ARG A 113 -8.10 2.22 -3.20
N PHE A 114 -7.69 1.72 -2.04
CA PHE A 114 -6.69 0.68 -1.88
C PHE A 114 -7.27 -0.40 -0.97
N ASP A 115 -7.34 -1.62 -1.49
CA ASP A 115 -8.13 -2.72 -0.93
C ASP A 115 -9.59 -2.31 -0.62
N ARG A 116 -9.95 -2.32 0.68
CA ARG A 116 -11.27 -1.97 1.20
C ARG A 116 -11.34 -0.52 1.70
N GLN A 117 -10.23 0.21 1.67
CA GLN A 117 -10.10 1.53 2.27
C GLN A 117 -10.10 2.64 1.21
N ARG A 118 -10.70 3.79 1.55
CA ARG A 118 -10.64 5.00 0.72
C ARG A 118 -9.32 5.71 0.97
N VAL A 119 -8.64 6.10 -0.10
CA VAL A 119 -7.43 6.92 -0.01
C VAL A 119 -7.85 8.37 0.13
N ARG A 120 -7.30 9.05 1.14
CA ARG A 120 -7.64 10.45 1.46
C ARG A 120 -6.61 11.38 0.84
N ASP A 121 -5.35 11.00 1.03
CA ASP A 121 -4.16 11.76 0.68
C ASP A 121 -2.98 10.79 0.47
N VAL A 122 -1.83 11.34 0.07
CA VAL A 122 -0.62 10.58 -0.23
C VAL A 122 -0.06 9.89 1.02
N SER A 123 -0.08 10.55 2.19
CA SER A 123 0.41 9.96 3.44
C SER A 123 -0.44 8.76 3.85
N HIS A 124 -1.77 8.88 3.75
CA HIS A 124 -2.67 7.77 3.99
C HIS A 124 -2.37 6.60 3.04
N MET A 125 -2.15 6.85 1.74
CA MET A 125 -1.76 5.79 0.81
C MET A 125 -0.46 5.08 1.22
N GLN A 126 0.55 5.84 1.67
CA GLN A 126 1.82 5.27 2.13
C GLN A 126 1.66 4.40 3.39
N GLU A 127 0.79 4.80 4.31
CA GLU A 127 0.41 3.99 5.47
C GLU A 127 -0.27 2.69 5.03
N LEU A 128 -1.23 2.76 4.12
CA LEU A 128 -1.93 1.56 3.63
C LEU A 128 -0.99 0.57 2.94
N ILE A 129 -0.01 1.07 2.18
CA ILE A 129 1.03 0.23 1.58
C ILE A 129 1.89 -0.41 2.69
N ALA A 130 2.29 0.36 3.70
CA ALA A 130 3.12 -0.14 4.80
C ALA A 130 2.41 -1.18 5.68
N ASP A 131 1.09 -1.06 5.84
CA ASP A 131 0.26 -1.99 6.61
C ASP A 131 -0.04 -3.29 5.85
N THR A 132 0.16 -3.31 4.54
CA THR A 132 -0.09 -4.51 3.71
C THR A 132 1.16 -5.36 3.63
N SER A 133 1.00 -6.69 3.71
CA SER A 133 2.14 -7.60 3.64
C SER A 133 2.69 -7.71 2.22
N PRO A 134 4.03 -7.78 2.04
CA PRO A 134 4.61 -8.09 0.75
C PRO A 134 4.10 -9.44 0.23
N GLY A 135 3.78 -9.51 -1.06
CA GLY A 135 3.22 -10.69 -1.71
C GLY A 135 1.69 -10.71 -1.80
N ASP A 136 1.00 -9.86 -1.04
CA ASP A 136 -0.46 -9.77 -1.07
C ASP A 136 -0.97 -9.17 -2.38
N ARG A 137 -2.13 -9.66 -2.83
CA ARG A 137 -2.84 -9.12 -3.98
C ARG A 137 -3.90 -8.13 -3.51
N VAL A 138 -3.69 -6.86 -3.81
CA VAL A 138 -4.55 -5.75 -3.40
C VAL A 138 -5.37 -5.27 -4.58
N LYS A 139 -6.66 -5.04 -4.34
CA LYS A 139 -7.54 -4.34 -5.29
C LYS A 139 -7.28 -2.83 -5.22
N VAL A 140 -6.99 -2.21 -6.35
CA VAL A 140 -6.80 -0.76 -6.46
C VAL A 140 -7.87 -0.20 -7.39
N VAL A 141 -8.52 0.88 -6.96
CA VAL A 141 -9.48 1.62 -7.77
C VAL A 141 -8.90 2.99 -8.09
N VAL A 142 -8.80 3.28 -9.37
CA VAL A 142 -8.29 4.56 -9.87
C VAL A 142 -9.32 5.26 -10.74
N GLU A 143 -9.22 6.57 -10.83
CA GLU A 143 -9.91 7.39 -11.81
C GLU A 143 -8.92 7.79 -12.91
N ARG A 144 -9.29 7.52 -14.17
CA ARG A 144 -8.54 7.91 -15.38
C ARG A 144 -9.53 8.37 -16.44
N ASP A 145 -9.33 9.57 -16.97
CA ASP A 145 -10.23 10.17 -17.98
C ASP A 145 -11.70 10.15 -17.53
N ASN A 146 -11.96 10.61 -16.31
CA ASN A 146 -13.27 10.61 -15.65
C ASN A 146 -13.92 9.22 -15.48
N THR A 147 -13.17 8.13 -15.72
CA THR A 147 -13.67 6.75 -15.66
C THR A 147 -12.96 5.96 -14.57
N ASN A 148 -13.74 5.25 -13.76
CA ASN A 148 -13.20 4.36 -12.74
C ASN A 148 -12.64 3.07 -13.37
N ARG A 149 -11.37 2.81 -13.10
CA ARG A 149 -10.68 1.57 -13.47
C ARG A 149 -10.29 0.80 -12.21
N VAL A 150 -10.28 -0.52 -12.33
CA VAL A 150 -9.97 -1.43 -11.23
C VAL A 150 -8.90 -2.39 -11.69
N PHE A 151 -7.82 -2.51 -10.93
CA PHE A 151 -6.77 -3.49 -11.16
C PHE A 151 -6.33 -4.14 -9.86
N TYR A 152 -5.69 -5.30 -9.98
CA TYR A 152 -5.14 -6.03 -8.84
C TYR A 152 -3.62 -5.96 -8.90
N VAL A 153 -3.02 -5.39 -7.85
CA VAL A 153 -1.58 -5.29 -7.72
C VAL A 153 -1.10 -6.35 -6.75
N LYS A 154 -0.07 -7.11 -7.12
CA LYS A 154 0.65 -7.94 -6.16
C LYS A 154 1.81 -7.11 -5.60
N LEU A 155 1.75 -6.69 -4.34
CA LEU A 155 2.84 -5.93 -3.73
C LEU A 155 4.09 -6.81 -3.66
N GLU A 156 5.25 -6.23 -3.96
CA GLU A 156 6.53 -6.89 -3.79
C GLU A 156 7.23 -6.28 -2.57
N GLU A 157 8.13 -7.02 -1.94
CA GLU A 157 9.03 -6.45 -0.95
C GLU A 157 9.92 -5.43 -1.68
N ILE A 158 10.23 -4.27 -1.06
CA ILE A 158 11.26 -3.38 -1.63
C ILE A 158 12.46 -4.27 -1.90
N PRO A 159 12.91 -4.44 -3.15
CA PRO A 159 14.08 -5.23 -3.40
C PRO A 159 15.16 -4.64 -2.52
N ALA A 160 15.66 -5.42 -1.56
CA ALA A 160 16.93 -5.10 -0.93
C ALA A 160 17.89 -4.79 -2.09
N PRO A 161 18.86 -3.87 -1.92
CA PRO A 161 19.89 -3.68 -2.92
C PRO A 161 20.74 -4.97 -3.03
N THR A 162 20.18 -6.03 -3.59
CA THR A 162 20.79 -7.25 -4.09
C THR A 162 21.09 -7.02 -5.56
N SER A 163 21.63 -5.86 -5.86
CA SER A 163 22.79 -5.86 -6.72
C SER A 163 23.96 -5.77 -5.76
N PRO A 164 24.76 -6.84 -5.57
CA PRO A 164 26.16 -6.59 -5.88
C PRO A 164 26.10 -5.89 -7.23
N VAL A 165 26.33 -4.58 -7.25
CA VAL A 165 26.89 -3.97 -8.45
C VAL A 165 28.01 -4.93 -8.77
N ALA A 166 27.78 -5.78 -9.77
CA ALA A 166 28.83 -6.64 -10.24
C ALA A 166 29.98 -5.67 -10.41
N LEU A 167 31.10 -5.95 -9.76
CA LEU A 167 32.38 -5.29 -10.01
C LEU A 167 32.86 -5.62 -11.45
N THR A 168 31.93 -5.76 -12.38
CA THR A 168 32.01 -5.99 -13.81
C THR A 168 31.34 -4.81 -14.51
N GLN A 169 31.61 -3.60 -14.00
CA GLN A 169 32.43 -2.74 -14.82
C GLN A 169 33.84 -3.00 -14.27
N ALA A 170 34.67 -3.84 -14.88
CA ALA A 170 35.47 -3.36 -15.99
C ALA A 170 35.17 -1.88 -16.26
N GLN A 171 35.61 -1.01 -15.34
CA GLN A 171 36.16 0.25 -15.77
C GLN A 171 37.16 -0.16 -16.87
N PRO A 172 36.95 0.13 -18.17
CA PRO A 172 38.05 0.82 -18.79
C PRO A 172 38.25 2.01 -17.87
N GLN A 173 39.33 1.99 -17.09
CA GLN A 173 39.90 3.23 -16.64
C GLN A 173 40.16 3.99 -17.94
N GLY A 174 39.14 4.70 -18.44
CA GLY A 174 39.28 5.77 -19.38
C GLY A 174 40.05 6.80 -18.60
N GLN A 175 41.36 6.57 -18.51
CA GLN A 175 42.33 7.58 -18.19
C GLN A 175 42.12 8.63 -19.28
N THR A 176 41.25 9.60 -19.02
CA THR A 176 41.44 10.93 -19.57
C THR A 176 42.75 11.40 -18.94
N SER A 177 43.86 10.94 -19.51
CA SER A 177 45.16 11.55 -19.28
C SER A 177 45.06 12.93 -19.90
N THR A 178 44.66 13.91 -19.09
CA THR A 178 44.85 15.32 -19.41
C THR A 178 46.36 15.52 -19.49
N GLN A 179 46.90 15.35 -20.69
CA GLN A 179 48.33 15.53 -20.92
C GLN A 179 48.62 17.03 -20.74
N PRO A 180 49.57 17.42 -19.87
CA PRO A 180 49.82 18.82 -19.62
C PRO A 180 50.42 19.46 -20.88
N GLY A 181 49.76 20.47 -21.44
CA GLY A 181 50.39 21.32 -22.46
C GLY A 181 49.45 22.13 -23.33
N TRP A 182 48.27 21.60 -23.66
CA TRP A 182 47.28 22.30 -24.47
C TRP A 182 45.92 21.79 -23.98
N GLY A 183 44.95 22.66 -23.73
CA GLY A 183 43.66 22.34 -23.08
C GLY A 183 42.73 21.42 -23.89
N MET A 184 43.27 20.39 -24.54
CA MET A 184 42.59 19.37 -25.33
C MET A 184 42.45 18.13 -24.46
N SER A 185 41.21 17.67 -24.29
CA SER A 185 40.91 16.39 -23.65
C SER A 185 40.79 15.33 -24.73
N VAL A 186 41.63 14.29 -24.67
CA VAL A 186 41.51 13.11 -25.53
C VAL A 186 40.77 12.02 -24.76
N ALA A 187 39.81 11.38 -25.41
CA ALA A 187 39.11 10.22 -24.90
C ALA A 187 39.46 9.00 -25.76
N PRO A 188 39.63 7.82 -25.16
CA PRO A 188 39.81 6.59 -25.94
C PRO A 188 38.59 6.37 -26.84
N ILE A 189 38.84 6.17 -28.13
CA ILE A 189 37.79 5.81 -29.08
C ILE A 189 37.33 4.39 -28.77
N ASP A 190 36.04 4.25 -28.49
CA ASP A 190 35.36 2.97 -28.39
C ASP A 190 35.35 2.27 -29.78
N PRO A 191 35.63 0.95 -29.88
CA PRO A 191 35.66 0.22 -31.15
C PRO A 191 34.40 0.41 -32.02
N ASP A 192 33.23 0.67 -31.41
CA ASP A 192 31.99 0.95 -32.15
C ASP A 192 31.99 2.33 -32.85
N MET A 193 32.72 3.32 -32.30
CA MET A 193 32.85 4.63 -32.94
C MET A 193 33.76 4.61 -34.16
N GLY A 194 34.78 3.74 -34.18
CA GLY A 194 35.71 3.61 -35.31
C GLY A 194 35.01 3.24 -36.62
N GLN A 195 34.02 2.35 -36.56
CA GLN A 195 33.24 1.95 -37.74
C GLN A 195 32.36 3.07 -38.29
N LYS A 196 31.77 3.90 -37.41
CA LYS A 196 30.92 5.02 -37.83
C LYS A 196 31.71 6.13 -38.55
N TYR A 197 32.98 6.31 -38.18
CA TYR A 197 33.86 7.33 -38.73
C TYR A 197 34.91 6.78 -39.71
N GLY A 198 34.81 5.49 -40.08
CA GLY A 198 35.67 4.86 -41.08
C GLY A 198 37.14 4.73 -40.66
N LEU A 199 37.40 4.66 -39.36
CA LEU A 199 38.76 4.51 -38.82
C LEU A 199 39.17 3.04 -38.88
N GLU A 200 40.30 2.76 -39.53
CA GLU A 200 40.84 1.40 -39.64
C GLU A 200 41.37 0.90 -38.29
N GLN A 201 41.07 -0.36 -37.96
CA GLN A 201 41.52 -0.95 -36.70
C GLN A 201 43.06 -0.97 -36.66
N GLY A 202 43.64 -0.26 -35.69
CA GLY A 202 45.09 -0.18 -35.49
C GLY A 202 45.72 1.20 -35.72
N GLN A 203 44.95 2.22 -36.11
CA GLN A 203 45.44 3.60 -36.11
C GLN A 203 45.64 4.10 -34.68
N LYS A 204 46.89 4.42 -34.34
CA LYS A 204 47.22 5.10 -33.08
C LYS A 204 46.94 6.60 -33.24
N GLY A 205 46.02 7.11 -32.42
CA GLY A 205 45.76 8.55 -32.30
C GLY A 205 46.97 9.30 -31.71
N ILE A 206 46.96 10.62 -31.85
CA ILE A 206 48.01 11.52 -31.30
C ILE A 206 48.05 11.51 -29.78
#